data_AF-A0A2V7YSQ4-F1
#
_entry.id   AF-A0A2V7YSQ4-F1
#
_cell.length_a   1.000
_cell.length_b   1.000
_cell.length_c   1.000
_cell.angle_alpha   90.00
_cell.angle_beta   90.00
_cell.angle_gamma   90.00
#
_symmetry.space_group_name_H-M   'P 1'
#
loop_
_entity.id
_entity.type
_entity.pdbx_description
1 polymer ?
#
loop_
_entity_poly.entity_id
_entity_poly.type
_entity_poly.pdbx_seq_one_letter_code
_entity_poly.pdbx_strand_id
1 'polypeptide(L)' 'MPSSAEVTHLRRALRLAARGRYRTAPNPRVGAVLVRDGEIV' A
#
# COMPACT_ATOMS: atom_id res chain seq x y z
N MET A 1 -8.38 -0.83 17.66
CA MET A 1 -8.89 -1.34 16.36
C MET A 1 -8.60 -0.28 15.32
N PRO A 2 -7.97 -0.63 14.17
CA PRO A 2 -7.72 0.36 13.12
C PRO A 2 -9.04 0.87 12.55
N SER A 3 -9.07 2.16 12.21
CA SER A 3 -10.22 2.80 11.56
C SER A 3 -10.48 2.22 10.17
N SER A 4 -11.71 2.35 9.67
CA SER A 4 -12.07 1.92 8.32
C SER A 4 -11.21 2.59 7.24
N ALA A 5 -10.81 3.85 7.47
CA ALA A 5 -9.93 4.60 6.58
C ALA A 5 -8.52 3.99 6.54
N GLU A 6 -7.91 3.70 7.68
CA GLU A 6 -6.58 3.05 7.75
C GLU A 6 -6.58 1.70 7.03
N VAL A 7 -7.61 0.88 7.25
CA VAL A 7 -7.75 -0.41 6.56
C VAL A 7 -7.85 -0.21 5.04
N THR A 8 -8.57 0.82 4.58
CA THR A 8 -8.71 1.13 3.15
C THR A 8 -7.38 1.56 2.53
N HIS A 9 -6.61 2.42 3.23
CA HIS A 9 -5.27 2.82 2.80
C HIS A 9 -4.29 1.65 2.77
N LEU A 10 -4.30 0.79 3.78
CA LEU A 10 -3.44 -0.40 3.82
C LEU A 10 -3.79 -1.38 2.68
N ARG A 11 -5.07 -1.60 2.40
CA ARG A 11 -5.50 -2.40 1.22
C ARG A 11 -5.02 -1.79 -0.10
N ARG A 12 -4.90 -0.47 -0.20
CA ARG A 12 -4.33 0.19 -1.40
C ARG A 12 -2.82 -0.05 -1.47
N ALA A 13 -2.09 0.10 -0.37
CA ALA A 13 -0.65 -0.19 -0.30
C ALA A 13 -0.32 -1.63 -0.71
N LEU A 14 -1.09 -2.62 -0.22
CA LEU A 14 -0.94 -4.03 -0.61
C LEU A 14 -1.20 -4.27 -2.11
N ARG A 15 -2.20 -3.59 -2.69
CA ARG A 15 -2.45 -3.65 -4.15
C ARG A 15 -1.29 -3.07 -4.95
N LEU A 16 -0.63 -2.02 -4.46
CA LEU A 16 0.58 -1.46 -5.08
C LEU A 16 1.73 -2.47 -4.99
N ALA A 17 1.96 -3.06 -3.81
CA ALA A 17 3.00 -4.08 -3.61
C ALA A 17 2.83 -5.28 -4.55
N ALA A 18 1.58 -5.72 -4.79
CA ALA A 18 1.28 -6.84 -5.67
C ALA A 18 1.80 -6.65 -7.12
N ARG A 19 1.98 -5.41 -7.59
CA ARG A 19 2.52 -5.09 -8.93
C ARG A 19 3.99 -5.47 -9.08
N GLY A 20 4.73 -5.63 -7.99
CA GLY A 20 6.12 -6.10 -8.00
C GLY A 20 6.25 -7.61 -8.23
N ARG A 21 5.15 -8.36 -8.33
CA ARG A 21 5.17 -9.80 -8.59
C ARG A 21 5.99 -10.09 -9.86
N TYR A 22 6.93 -11.04 -9.75
CA TYR A 22 7.84 -11.48 -10.81
C TYR A 22 8.93 -10.50 -11.26
N ARG A 23 9.03 -9.31 -10.67
CA ARG A 23 10.02 -8.30 -11.07
C ARG A 23 10.97 -7.86 -9.97
N THR A 24 10.60 -8.06 -8.71
CA THR A 24 11.37 -7.52 -7.59
C THR A 24 12.31 -8.53 -6.93
N ALA A 25 12.30 -9.81 -7.30
CA ALA A 25 13.19 -10.80 -6.67
C ALA A 25 14.68 -10.43 -6.88
N PRO A 26 15.54 -10.58 -5.86
CA PRO A 26 15.32 -11.18 -4.53
C PRO A 26 14.67 -10.24 -3.50
N ASN A 27 14.42 -8.98 -3.86
CA ASN A 27 13.86 -7.98 -2.96
C ASN A 27 12.35 -8.22 -2.67
N PRO A 28 11.90 -7.88 -1.45
CA PRO A 28 10.49 -7.97 -1.10
C PRO A 28 9.65 -7.01 -1.94
N ARG A 29 8.37 -7.36 -2.09
CA ARG A 29 7.38 -6.48 -2.72
C ARG A 29 6.87 -5.50 -1.69
N VAL A 30 7.12 -4.22 -1.90
CA VAL A 30 6.69 -3.15 -0.99
C VAL A 30 5.80 -2.18 -1.75
N GLY A 31 4.74 -1.72 -1.09
CA GLY A 31 3.85 -0.67 -1.57
C GLY A 31 3.55 0.29 -0.44
N ALA A 32 3.47 1.57 -0.77
CA ALA A 32 3.22 2.65 0.18
C ALA A 32 2.19 3.61 -0.40
N VAL A 33 1.46 4.28 0.48
CA VAL A 33 0.58 5.41 0.15
C VAL A 33 0.91 6.53 1.13
N LEU A 34 1.02 7.77 0.64
CA LEU A 34 1.13 8.94 1.47
C LEU A 34 -0.25 9.58 1.58
N VAL A 35 -0.67 9.93 2.79
CA VAL A 35 -1.99 10.52 3.04
C VAL A 35 -1.81 11.87 3.72
N ARG A 36 -2.49 12.90 3.21
CA ARG A 36 -2.56 14.24 3.78
C ARG A 36 -4.02 14.66 3.79
N ASP A 37 -4.52 15.08 4.96
CA ASP A 37 -5.89 15.55 5.14
C ASP A 37 -6.97 14.58 4.63
N GLY A 38 -6.71 13.27 4.75
CA GLY A 38 -7.62 12.20 4.32
C GLY A 38 -7.51 11.80 2.85
N GLU A 39 -6.69 12.50 2.06
CA GLU A 39 -6.48 12.23 0.64
C GLU A 39 -5.10 11.63 0.36
N ILE A 40 -5.00 10.79 -0.66
CA ILE A 40 -3.72 10.23 -1.12
C ILE A 40 -3.02 11.26 -2.02
N VAL A 41 -1.74 11.53 -1.76
CA VAL A 41 -0.89 12.47 -2.52
C VAL A 41 0.26 11.79 -3.25
#